data_AF-A0A953PQW6-F1
#
_entry.id   AF-A0A953PQW6-F1
#
_cell.length_a   1.000
_cell.length_b   1.000
_cell.length_c   1.000
_cell.angle_alpha   90.00
_cell.angle_beta   90.00
_cell.angle_gamma   90.00
#
_symmetry.space_group_name_H-M   'P 1'
#
loop_
_entity.id
_entity.type
_entity.pdbx_description
1 polymer ?
#
loop_
_entity_poly.entity_id
_entity_poly.type
_entity_poly.pdbx_seq_one_letter_code
_entity_poly.pdbx_strand_id
1 'polypeptide(L)' 'MAQVSEAIYARGVLTPVEPLDIRENQRVRIIVEPLDISREDRAVALARLKAGIATMRFFSAGRLSSREERHDR' A
#
# COMPACT_ATOMS: atom_id res chain seq x y z
N MET A 1 29.94 -17.41 3.84
CA MET A 1 28.50 -17.77 3.94
C MET A 1 27.71 -16.75 3.12
N ALA A 2 26.63 -17.16 2.46
CA ALA A 2 25.77 -16.23 1.70
C ALA A 2 24.73 -15.63 2.65
N GLN A 3 24.64 -14.29 2.71
CA GLN A 3 23.58 -13.59 3.44
C GLN A 3 22.37 -13.47 2.50
N VAL A 4 21.19 -13.87 2.99
CA VAL A 4 19.91 -13.62 2.31
C VAL A 4 19.25 -12.45 3.03
N SER A 5 18.80 -11.46 2.29
CA SER A 5 18.08 -10.29 2.80
C SER A 5 16.93 -9.97 1.87
N GLU A 6 15.81 -9.54 2.43
CA GLU A 6 14.71 -8.98 1.65
C GLU A 6 15.02 -7.54 1.25
N ALA A 7 14.46 -7.12 0.11
CA ALA A 7 14.64 -5.78 -0.41
C ALA A 7 13.42 -5.32 -1.21
N ILE A 8 13.20 -4.01 -1.22
CA ILE A 8 12.15 -3.36 -1.98
C ILE A 8 12.78 -2.73 -3.22
N TYR A 9 12.32 -3.16 -4.39
CA TYR A 9 12.68 -2.51 -5.65
C TYR A 9 11.74 -1.35 -5.94
N ALA A 10 12.27 -0.13 -5.93
CA ALA A 10 11.51 1.08 -6.24
C ALA A 10 12.34 2.07 -7.05
N ARG A 11 11.79 2.56 -8.17
CA ARG A 11 12.41 3.59 -9.03
C ARG A 11 13.85 3.24 -9.48
N GLY A 12 14.12 1.97 -9.76
CA GLY A 12 15.45 1.51 -10.21
C GLY A 12 16.45 1.26 -9.08
N VAL A 13 16.06 1.43 -7.82
CA VAL A 13 16.91 1.19 -6.65
C VAL A 13 16.39 -0.01 -5.87
N LEU A 14 17.28 -0.94 -5.54
CA LEU A 14 17.02 -2.06 -4.66
C LEU A 14 17.41 -1.65 -3.22
N THR A 15 16.43 -1.40 -2.37
CA THR A 15 16.66 -0.97 -0.99
C THR A 15 16.45 -2.16 -0.05
N PRO A 16 17.48 -2.65 0.65
CA PRO A 16 17.30 -3.75 1.59
C PRO A 16 16.42 -3.32 2.77
N VAL A 17 15.60 -4.24 3.27
CA VAL A 17 14.71 -3.99 4.42
C VAL A 17 15.52 -3.85 5.71
N GLU A 18 16.61 -4.59 5.81
CA GLU A 18 17.57 -4.56 6.92
C GLU A 18 18.96 -4.12 6.43
N PRO A 19 19.82 -3.58 7.31
CA PRO A 19 21.19 -3.24 6.95
C PRO A 19 21.95 -4.46 6.40
N LEU A 20 22.59 -4.28 5.25
CA LEU A 20 23.49 -5.29 4.69
C LEU A 20 24.89 -5.13 5.29
N ASP A 21 25.51 -6.24 5.69
CA ASP A 21 26.90 -6.27 6.14
C ASP A 21 27.84 -6.41 4.94
N ILE A 22 27.87 -5.37 4.11
CA ILE A 22 28.71 -5.30 2.90
C ILE A 22 29.51 -4.00 2.89
N ARG A 23 30.69 -4.04 2.26
CA ARG A 23 31.55 -2.86 2.09
C ARG A 23 31.18 -2.09 0.83
N GLU A 24 31.52 -0.81 0.80
CA GLU A 24 31.43 -0.01 -0.42
C GLU A 24 32.22 -0.65 -1.58
N ASN A 25 31.68 -0.61 -2.79
CA ASN A 25 32.26 -1.20 -4.02
C ASN A 25 32.47 -2.74 -3.98
N GLN A 26 31.84 -3.45 -3.05
CA GLN A 26 31.88 -4.91 -3.02
C GLN A 26 31.03 -5.51 -4.15
N ARG A 27 31.63 -6.39 -4.97
CA ARG A 27 30.91 -7.14 -6.00
C ARG A 27 30.03 -8.20 -5.34
N VAL A 28 28.74 -8.19 -5.65
CA VAL A 28 27.76 -9.15 -5.13
C VAL A 28 26.99 -9.82 -6.27
N ARG A 29 26.41 -10.99 -6.01
CA ARG A 29 25.46 -11.65 -6.90
C ARG A 29 24.06 -11.39 -6.37
N ILE A 30 23.17 -10.87 -7.21
CA ILE A 30 21.77 -10.65 -6.85
C ILE A 30 20.94 -11.83 -7.38
N ILE A 31 20.11 -12.39 -6.51
CA ILE A 31 19.08 -13.36 -6.88
C ILE A 31 17.75 -12.69 -6.55
N VAL A 32 16.91 -12.50 -7.56
CA VAL A 32 15.60 -11.87 -7.39
C VAL A 32 14.56 -12.97 -7.27
N GLU A 33 14.03 -13.12 -6.08
CA GLU A 33 12.87 -13.96 -5.81
C GLU A 33 11.68 -13.04 -5.50
N PRO A 34 10.67 -12.97 -6.38
CA PRO A 34 9.50 -12.17 -6.09
C PRO A 34 8.76 -12.79 -4.90
N LEU A 35 8.67 -12.03 -3.81
CA LEU A 35 7.83 -12.41 -2.68
C LEU A 35 6.39 -12.10 -3.05
N ASP A 36 5.55 -13.14 -3.13
CA ASP A 36 4.11 -12.95 -3.09
C ASP A 36 3.77 -12.40 -1.71
N ILE A 37 3.81 -11.08 -1.59
CA ILE A 37 3.10 -10.39 -0.53
C ILE A 37 1.66 -10.83 -0.76
N SER A 38 1.17 -11.71 0.12
CA SER A 38 -0.25 -11.96 0.27
C SER A 38 -0.89 -10.59 0.25
N ARG A 39 -1.43 -10.21 -0.93
CA ARG A 39 -2.38 -9.14 -1.02
C ARG A 39 -3.44 -9.65 -0.09
N GLU A 40 -3.50 -9.12 1.12
CA GLU A 40 -4.72 -9.20 1.88
C GLU A 40 -5.79 -8.76 0.89
N ASP A 41 -6.58 -9.74 0.44
CA ASP A 41 -7.09 -9.75 -0.92
C ASP A 41 -7.76 -8.40 -1.14
N ARG A 42 -7.38 -7.64 -2.17
CA ARG A 42 -7.92 -6.27 -2.31
C ARG A 42 -9.45 -6.30 -2.21
N ALA A 43 -10.04 -7.42 -2.64
CA ALA A 43 -11.43 -7.82 -2.40
C ALA A 43 -11.85 -7.85 -0.91
N VAL A 44 -11.11 -8.54 -0.04
CA VAL A 44 -11.33 -8.60 1.42
C VAL A 44 -11.21 -7.21 2.07
N ALA A 45 -10.17 -6.44 1.73
CA ALA A 45 -10.02 -5.07 2.23
C ALA A 45 -11.19 -4.16 1.79
N LEU A 46 -11.60 -4.26 0.52
CA LEU A 46 -12.79 -3.56 0.01
C LEU A 46 -14.07 -4.01 0.72
N ALA A 47 -14.21 -5.31 0.98
CA ALA A 47 -15.40 -5.86 1.63
C ALA A 47 -15.53 -5.32 3.06
N ARG A 48 -14.43 -5.28 3.82
CA ARG A 48 -14.39 -4.67 5.17
C ARG A 48 -14.77 -3.18 5.13
N LEU A 49 -14.21 -2.42 4.18
CA LEU A 49 -14.53 -0.99 4.01
C LEU A 49 -16.01 -0.76 3.69
N LYS A 50 -16.57 -1.52 2.72
CA LYS A 50 -17.98 -1.42 2.34
C LYS A 50 -18.91 -1.78 3.49
N ALA A 51 -18.57 -2.81 4.27
CA ALA A 51 -19.34 -3.19 5.45
C ALA A 51 -19.36 -2.04 6.48
N GLY A 52 -18.22 -1.38 6.72
CA GLY A 52 -18.15 -0.20 7.59
C GLY A 52 -19.00 0.99 7.09
N ILE A 53 -18.95 1.32 5.80
CA ILE A 53 -19.78 2.40 5.23
C ILE A 53 -21.27 2.10 5.41
N ALA A 54 -21.69 0.84 5.23
CA ALA A 54 -23.08 0.43 5.39
C ALA A 54 -23.58 0.58 6.84
N THR A 55 -22.72 0.36 7.85
CA THR A 55 -23.09 0.51 9.27
C THR A 55 -23.18 1.98 9.70
N MET A 56 -22.52 2.89 8.99
CA MET A 56 -22.46 4.32 9.34
C MET A 56 -23.78 5.07 9.11
N ARG A 57 -24.81 4.42 8.51
CA ARG A 57 -26.15 5.01 8.29
C ARG A 57 -26.08 6.41 7.66
N PHE A 58 -25.20 6.60 6.69
CA PHE A 58 -25.18 7.82 5.91
C PHE A 58 -26.44 7.88 5.04
N PHE A 59 -27.39 8.70 5.44
CA PHE A 59 -28.55 9.07 4.62
C PHE A 59 -28.78 10.57 4.74
N SER A 60 -29.21 11.19 3.65
CA SER A 60 -29.72 12.57 3.66
C SER A 60 -31.24 12.51 3.51
N ALA A 61 -31.96 13.20 4.40
CA ALA A 61 -33.42 13.26 4.38
C ALA A 61 -33.95 14.49 3.63
N GLY A 62 -33.06 15.29 3.05
CA GLY A 62 -33.39 16.54 2.34
C GLY A 62 -32.96 16.51 0.88
N ARG A 63 -33.37 17.52 0.11
CA ARG A 63 -32.90 17.73 -1.26
C ARG A 63 -31.37 17.89 -1.20
N LEU A 64 -30.65 17.04 -1.94
CA LEU A 64 -29.21 17.19 -2.11
C LEU A 64 -28.93 18.58 -2.68
N SER A 65 -27.94 19.27 -2.12
CA SER A 65 -27.59 20.59 -2.60
C SER A 65 -27.17 20.52 -4.06
N SER A 66 -27.64 21.49 -4.83
CA SER A 66 -27.21 21.64 -6.22
C SER A 66 -25.86 22.36 -6.26
N ARG A 67 -25.06 22.11 -7.30
CA ARG A 67 -23.73 22.72 -7.48
C ARG A 67 -23.75 24.27 -7.40
N GLU A 68 -24.87 24.88 -7.75
CA GLU A 68 -25.06 26.33 -7.84
C GLU A 68 -25.51 26.95 -6.50
N GLU A 69 -25.92 26.13 -5.52
CA GLU A 69 -26.25 26.61 -4.18
C GLU A 69 -24.95 26.98 -3.46
N ARG A 70 -24.67 28.29 -3.41
CA ARG A 70 -23.59 28.83 -2.58
C ARG A 70 -23.91 28.56 -1.11
N HIS A 71 -23.02 27.83 -0.45
CA HIS A 71 -23.02 27.71 1.00
C HIS A 71 -22.46 29.01 1.59
N ASP A 72 -23.33 29.96 1.90
CA ASP A 72 -22.95 31.10 2.72
C ASP A 72 -22.81 30.64 4.17
N ARG A 73 -21.54 30.39 4.52
CA ARG A 73 -20.89 30.14 5.83
C ARG A 73 -21.72 29.62 7.00
#